data_AF-A0A2L2LWE7-F1
#
_entry.id   AF-A0A2L2LWE7-F1
#
_cell.length_a   1.000
_cell.length_b   1.000
_cell.length_c   1.000
_cell.angle_alpha   90.00
_cell.angle_beta   90.00
_cell.angle_gamma   90.00
#
_symmetry.space_group_name_H-M   'P 1'
#
loop_
_entity.id
_entity.type
_entity.pdbx_description
1 polymer ?
#
loop_
_entity_poly.entity_id
_entity_poly.type
_entity_poly.pdbx_seq_one_letter_code
_entity_poly.pdbx_strand_id
1 'polypeptide(L)'
;MTISKSEFLGLVRAESAARKSTAVLVEKENLRNEIESELEKFLANGGQITTLKGTEIKPLPPRSIAEESHFITRSQFNSLFEWCKKGNPRRSRRSAIAERTGLSKSRVFACLTPNSTNQLTKREYAQIRAVLKDIEDAEMEWEVGGVA
;
A
#
# COMPACT_ATOMS: atom_id res chain seq x y z
N MET A 1 -1.26 65.77 26.15
CA MET A 1 0.17 65.71 25.76
C MET A 1 0.25 65.28 24.31
N THR A 2 0.72 66.15 23.42
CA THR A 2 0.89 65.85 21.98
C THR A 2 2.36 65.54 21.73
N ILE A 3 2.69 64.27 21.52
CA ILE A 3 4.06 63.85 21.16
C ILE A 3 4.33 64.32 19.73
N SER A 4 5.50 64.91 19.50
CA SER A 4 5.90 65.33 18.15
C SER A 4 6.16 64.11 17.26
N LYS A 5 5.94 64.26 15.95
CA LYS A 5 6.12 63.15 14.98
C LYS A 5 7.53 62.56 15.03
N SER A 6 8.55 63.37 15.27
CA SER A 6 9.94 62.93 15.42
C SER A 6 10.18 62.10 16.68
N GLU A 7 9.57 62.48 17.80
CA GLU A 7 9.66 61.71 19.06
C GLU A 7 8.94 60.37 18.94
N PHE A 8 7.77 60.35 18.30
CA PHE A 8 7.04 59.11 18.03
C PHE A 8 7.86 58.15 17.14
N LEU A 9 8.49 58.65 16.08
CA LEU A 9 9.34 57.84 15.21
C LEU A 9 10.61 57.36 15.93
N GLY A 10 11.15 58.15 16.86
CA GLY A 10 12.26 57.74 17.73
C GLY A 10 11.88 56.57 18.63
N LEU A 11 10.71 56.65 19.27
CA LEU A 11 10.16 55.59 20.12
C LEU A 11 9.87 54.30 19.33
N VAL A 12 9.26 54.41 18.14
CA VAL A 12 8.97 53.26 17.28
C VAL A 12 10.25 52.58 16.79
N ARG A 13 11.32 53.32 16.49
CA ARG A 13 12.63 52.73 16.14
C ARG A 13 13.27 52.04 17.33
N ALA A 14 13.24 52.66 18.51
CA ALA A 14 13.80 52.06 19.73
C ALA A 14 13.06 50.77 20.12
N GLU A 15 11.73 50.78 20.02
CA GLU A 15 10.89 49.61 20.27
C GLU A 15 11.10 48.51 19.22
N SER A 16 11.22 48.87 17.94
CA SER A 16 11.53 47.91 16.86
C SER A 16 12.92 47.29 17.00
N ALA A 17 13.89 48.03 17.54
CA ALA A 17 15.22 47.49 17.86
C ALA A 17 15.17 46.55 19.08
N ALA A 18 14.37 46.90 20.10
CA ALA A 18 14.17 46.08 21.30
C ALA A 18 13.40 44.77 21.02
N ARG A 19 12.49 44.77 20.03
CA ARG A 19 11.69 43.59 19.65
C ARG A 19 12.39 42.65 18.64
N LYS A 20 13.49 43.05 18.02
CA LYS A 20 14.36 42.12 17.26
C LYS A 20 15.11 41.28 18.28
N SER A 21 14.89 39.97 18.27
CA SER A 21 15.43 39.03 19.28
C SER A 21 16.85 39.37 19.71
N THR A 22 17.07 39.46 21.01
CA THR A 22 18.30 39.85 21.72
C THR A 22 19.52 38.94 21.50
N ALA A 23 19.42 37.90 20.66
CA ALA A 23 20.58 37.12 20.25
C ALA A 23 21.49 37.96 19.34
N VAL A 24 22.78 37.98 19.67
CA VAL A 24 23.82 38.69 18.93
C VAL A 24 23.78 38.19 17.47
N LEU A 25 23.89 39.07 16.47
CA LEU A 25 23.79 38.68 15.05
C LEU A 25 24.68 37.47 14.69
N VAL A 26 25.84 37.38 15.34
CA VAL A 26 26.81 36.27 15.24
C VAL A 26 26.21 34.93 15.70
N GLU A 27 25.44 34.90 16.79
CA GLU A 27 24.81 33.67 17.29
C GLU A 27 23.76 33.14 16.32
N LYS A 28 23.03 34.04 15.64
CA LYS A 28 22.06 33.65 14.61
C LYS A 28 22.73 33.08 13.37
N GLU A 29 23.88 33.62 13.00
CA GLU A 29 24.65 33.13 11.86
C GLU A 29 25.26 31.76 12.17
N ASN A 30 25.78 31.57 13.39
CA ASN A 30 26.23 30.26 13.87
C ASN A 30 25.09 29.23 13.88
N LEU A 31 23.90 29.60 14.38
CA LEU A 31 22.73 28.73 14.37
C LEU A 31 22.26 28.38 12.96
N ARG A 32 22.34 29.33 12.01
CA ARG A 32 22.02 29.06 10.59
C ARG A 32 22.99 28.05 9.99
N ASN A 33 24.29 28.25 10.20
CA ASN A 33 25.31 27.35 9.70
C ASN A 33 25.18 25.94 10.30
N GLU A 34 24.84 25.85 11.58
CA GLU A 34 24.59 24.57 12.25
C GLU A 34 23.39 23.84 11.62
N ILE A 35 22.26 24.52 11.45
CA ILE A 35 21.05 23.97 10.82
C ILE A 35 21.32 23.52 9.38
N GLU A 36 22.01 24.33 8.58
CA GLU A 36 22.35 23.99 7.19
C GLU A 36 23.25 22.75 7.13
N SER A 37 24.25 22.66 8.00
CA SER A 37 25.15 21.51 8.06
C SER A 37 24.46 20.21 8.52
N GLU A 38 23.50 20.31 9.46
CA GLU A 38 22.71 19.16 9.90
C GLU A 38 21.72 18.70 8.83
N LEU A 39 21.12 19.65 8.10
CA LEU A 39 20.24 19.37 6.97
C LEU A 39 20.98 18.64 5.85
N GLU A 40 22.18 19.09 5.50
CA GLU A 40 23.02 18.42 4.49
C GLU A 40 23.36 16.98 4.90
N LYS A 41 23.71 16.75 6.17
CA LYS A 41 23.96 15.40 6.71
C LYS A 41 22.71 14.52 6.67
N PHE A 42 21.54 15.09 6.98
CA PHE A 42 20.27 14.38 6.93
C PHE A 42 19.89 13.97 5.51
N LEU A 43 20.05 14.88 4.55
CA LEU A 43 19.80 14.61 3.13
C LEU A 43 20.78 13.59 2.56
N ALA A 44 22.07 13.67 2.92
CA ALA A 44 23.08 12.70 2.52
C ALA A 44 22.79 11.28 3.05
N ASN A 45 22.17 11.18 4.23
CA ASN A 45 21.72 9.91 4.82
C ASN A 45 20.35 9.44 4.29
N GLY A 46 19.84 10.02 3.20
CA GLY A 46 18.57 9.61 2.58
C GLY A 46 17.33 9.98 3.40
N GLY A 47 17.44 10.98 4.28
CA GLY A 47 16.33 11.43 5.12
C GLY A 47 16.05 10.52 6.32
N GLN A 48 17.01 9.67 6.72
CA GLN A 48 16.90 8.83 7.90
C GLN A 48 17.58 9.47 9.11
N ILE A 49 16.87 9.51 10.24
CA ILE A 49 17.41 9.91 11.53
C ILE A 49 18.04 8.68 12.18
N THR A 50 19.36 8.70 12.37
CA THR A 50 20.11 7.60 13.01
C THR A 50 20.14 7.71 14.53
N THR A 51 20.13 8.94 15.07
CA THR A 51 20.14 9.21 16.51
C THR A 51 19.21 10.37 16.84
N LEU A 52 18.19 10.16 17.67
CA LEU A 52 17.39 11.22 18.26
C LEU A 52 17.79 11.36 19.73
N LYS A 53 18.17 12.57 20.18
CA LYS A 53 18.55 12.77 21.59
C LYS A 53 17.35 12.44 22.50
N GLY A 54 17.58 11.53 23.45
CA GLY A 54 16.56 11.09 24.42
C GLY A 54 15.71 9.90 23.97
N THR A 55 16.00 9.27 22.81
CA THR A 55 15.25 8.09 22.36
C THR A 55 16.16 7.09 21.64
N GLU A 56 16.08 5.82 22.03
CA GLU A 56 16.72 4.73 21.32
C GLU A 56 15.82 4.29 20.15
N ILE A 57 16.28 4.50 18.92
CA ILE A 57 15.61 3.97 17.73
C ILE A 57 15.90 2.47 17.68
N LYS A 58 14.97 1.66 18.21
CA LYS A 58 15.07 0.20 18.07
C LYS A 58 14.79 -0.18 16.62
N PRO A 59 15.65 -0.99 15.97
CA PRO A 59 15.38 -1.46 14.62
C PRO A 59 14.08 -2.26 14.63
N LEU A 60 13.30 -2.12 13.55
CA LEU A 60 12.10 -2.92 13.37
C LEU A 60 12.48 -4.40 13.46
N PRO A 61 11.80 -5.21 14.28
CA PRO A 61 12.14 -6.63 14.37
C PRO A 61 12.05 -7.26 12.97
N PRO A 62 12.95 -8.18 12.63
CA PRO A 62 12.88 -8.90 11.37
C PRO A 62 11.49 -9.54 11.30
N ARG A 63 10.75 -9.24 10.23
CA ARG A 63 9.42 -9.81 10.02
C ARG A 63 9.58 -11.32 10.08
N SER A 64 8.78 -11.99 10.91
CA SER A 64 8.76 -13.45 10.95
C SER A 64 8.55 -13.95 9.53
N ILE A 65 9.50 -14.74 9.04
CA ILE A 65 9.31 -15.55 7.84
C ILE A 65 8.40 -16.69 8.28
N ALA A 66 7.12 -16.36 8.55
CA ALA A 66 6.11 -17.37 8.76
C ALA A 66 6.12 -18.24 7.50
N GLU A 67 6.25 -19.55 7.69
CA GLU A 67 6.29 -20.54 6.62
C GLU A 67 5.25 -20.21 5.55
N GLU A 68 5.65 -20.29 4.28
CA GLU A 68 4.75 -19.95 3.19
C GLU A 68 3.43 -20.70 3.32
N SER A 69 2.31 -19.96 3.42
CA SER A 69 0.99 -20.58 3.50
C SER A 69 0.78 -21.57 2.35
N HIS A 70 0.26 -22.76 2.69
CA HIS A 70 -0.10 -23.79 1.71
C HIS A 70 -1.33 -23.38 0.86
N PHE A 71 -2.10 -22.41 1.34
CA PHE A 71 -3.34 -21.95 0.72
C PHE A 71 -3.13 -20.69 -0.12
N ILE A 72 -4.08 -20.45 -1.01
CA ILE A 72 -4.08 -19.22 -1.80
C ILE A 72 -4.40 -17.99 -0.97
N THR A 73 -3.93 -16.84 -1.43
CA THR A 73 -4.28 -15.54 -0.84
C THR A 73 -5.74 -15.20 -1.08
N ARG A 74 -6.32 -14.34 -0.22
CA ARG A 74 -7.70 -13.85 -0.39
C ARG A 74 -7.90 -13.11 -1.73
N SER A 75 -6.87 -12.40 -2.20
CA SER A 75 -6.90 -11.72 -3.49
C SER A 75 -7.03 -12.71 -4.65
N GLN A 76 -6.19 -13.76 -4.68
CA GLN A 76 -6.27 -14.83 -5.69
C GLN A 76 -7.65 -15.51 -5.70
N PHE A 77 -8.19 -15.78 -4.51
CA PHE A 77 -9.53 -16.33 -4.37
C PHE A 77 -10.60 -15.40 -4.96
N ASN A 78 -10.61 -14.12 -4.59
CA ASN A 78 -11.59 -13.15 -5.05
C ASN A 78 -11.56 -13.01 -6.59
N SER A 79 -10.36 -12.93 -7.19
CA SER A 79 -10.22 -12.86 -8.64
C SER A 79 -10.81 -14.09 -9.34
N LEU A 80 -10.54 -15.30 -8.81
CA LEU A 80 -11.08 -16.54 -9.37
C LEU A 80 -12.60 -16.65 -9.17
N PHE A 81 -13.10 -16.19 -8.03
CA PHE A 81 -14.52 -16.17 -7.72
C PHE A 81 -15.29 -15.24 -8.68
N GLU A 82 -14.81 -14.01 -8.87
CA GLU A 82 -15.42 -13.07 -9.82
C GLU A 82 -15.32 -13.57 -11.26
N TRP A 83 -14.21 -14.22 -11.62
CA TRP A 83 -14.09 -14.89 -12.91
C TRP A 83 -15.15 -15.99 -13.10
N CYS A 84 -15.41 -16.81 -12.09
CA CYS A 84 -16.46 -17.82 -12.16
C CYS A 84 -17.87 -17.22 -12.31
N LYS A 85 -18.09 -16.02 -11.73
CA LYS A 85 -19.37 -15.30 -11.78
C LYS A 85 -19.67 -14.73 -13.17
N LYS A 86 -18.64 -14.38 -13.94
CA LYS A 86 -18.76 -13.88 -15.32
C LYS A 86 -19.15 -14.94 -16.35
N GLY A 87 -19.24 -16.22 -15.96
CA GLY A 87 -19.56 -17.31 -16.86
C GLY A 87 -21.01 -17.34 -17.34
N ASN A 88 -21.27 -18.12 -18.38
CA ASN A 88 -22.59 -18.25 -18.99
C ASN A 88 -23.57 -19.01 -18.05
N PRO A 89 -24.83 -18.54 -17.90
CA PRO A 89 -25.83 -19.19 -17.04
C PRO A 89 -26.16 -20.63 -17.47
N ARG A 90 -26.06 -20.97 -18.76
CA ARG A 90 -26.34 -22.34 -19.25
C ARG A 90 -25.25 -23.34 -18.86
N ARG A 91 -24.00 -22.91 -18.70
CA ARG A 91 -22.89 -23.79 -18.33
C ARG A 91 -21.94 -23.08 -17.38
N SER A 92 -22.10 -23.35 -16.08
CA SER A 92 -21.27 -22.68 -15.07
C SER A 92 -19.79 -23.00 -15.24
N ARG A 93 -18.94 -21.96 -15.20
CA ARG A 93 -17.47 -22.10 -15.16
C ARG A 93 -16.96 -23.04 -14.08
N ARG A 94 -17.66 -23.10 -12.93
CA ARG A 94 -17.34 -24.06 -11.84
C ARG A 94 -17.48 -25.52 -12.27
N SER A 95 -18.49 -25.84 -13.10
CA SER A 95 -18.65 -27.20 -13.63
C SER A 95 -17.58 -27.51 -14.66
N ALA A 96 -17.26 -26.55 -15.54
CA ALA A 96 -16.18 -26.70 -16.52
C ALA A 96 -14.80 -26.88 -15.87
N ILE A 97 -14.55 -26.21 -14.72
CA ILE A 97 -13.35 -26.43 -13.90
C ILE A 97 -13.30 -27.88 -13.42
N ALA A 98 -14.38 -28.40 -12.85
CA ALA A 98 -14.40 -29.77 -12.34
C ALA A 98 -14.12 -30.81 -13.45
N GLU A 99 -14.70 -30.59 -14.64
CA GLU A 99 -14.49 -31.46 -15.82
C GLU A 99 -13.03 -31.45 -16.29
N ARG A 100 -12.39 -30.28 -16.39
CA ARG A 100 -11.03 -30.16 -16.96
C ARG A 100 -9.89 -30.41 -15.98
N THR A 101 -10.09 -30.12 -14.69
CA THR A 101 -9.02 -30.26 -13.68
C THR A 101 -8.99 -31.63 -13.02
N GLY A 102 -10.06 -32.43 -13.17
CA GLY A 102 -10.24 -33.68 -12.43
C GLY A 102 -10.54 -33.48 -10.94
N LEU A 103 -10.69 -32.23 -10.46
CA LEU A 103 -11.14 -31.94 -9.11
C LEU A 103 -12.59 -32.37 -8.95
N SER A 104 -12.94 -32.92 -7.79
CA SER A 104 -14.31 -33.34 -7.54
C SER A 104 -15.25 -32.13 -7.61
N LYS A 105 -16.43 -32.32 -8.21
CA LYS A 105 -17.44 -31.26 -8.31
C LYS A 105 -17.78 -30.68 -6.93
N SER A 106 -17.93 -31.54 -5.92
CA SER A 106 -18.15 -31.11 -4.55
C SER A 106 -17.03 -30.19 -4.04
N ARG A 107 -15.75 -30.55 -4.28
CA ARG A 107 -14.60 -29.72 -3.87
C ARG A 107 -14.62 -28.35 -4.54
N VAL A 108 -14.83 -28.30 -5.86
CA VAL A 108 -14.84 -27.04 -6.62
C VAL A 108 -15.97 -26.12 -6.15
N PHE A 109 -17.18 -26.67 -5.97
CA PHE A 109 -18.33 -25.90 -5.51
C PHE A 109 -18.21 -25.48 -4.05
N ALA A 110 -17.67 -26.34 -3.19
CA ALA A 110 -17.42 -26.01 -1.80
C ALA A 110 -16.39 -24.89 -1.67
N CYS A 111 -15.34 -24.87 -2.49
CA CYS A 111 -14.30 -23.84 -2.38
C CYS A 111 -14.67 -22.54 -3.08
N LEU A 112 -15.29 -22.58 -4.26
CA LEU A 112 -15.56 -21.40 -5.11
C LEU A 112 -16.92 -20.75 -4.85
N THR A 113 -17.41 -20.84 -3.62
CA THR A 113 -18.62 -20.16 -3.13
C THR A 113 -18.26 -18.96 -2.27
N PRO A 114 -19.13 -17.93 -2.22
CA PRO A 114 -18.88 -16.78 -1.37
C PRO A 114 -18.82 -17.24 0.10
N ASN A 115 -17.89 -16.66 0.86
CA ASN A 115 -17.68 -16.96 2.29
C ASN A 115 -17.38 -18.43 2.61
N SER A 116 -16.86 -19.19 1.65
CA SER A 116 -16.44 -20.56 1.91
C SER A 116 -15.38 -20.63 2.99
N THR A 117 -15.55 -21.58 3.91
CA THR A 117 -14.52 -22.00 4.89
C THR A 117 -13.51 -22.96 4.28
N ASN A 118 -13.81 -23.53 3.10
CA ASN A 118 -12.95 -24.46 2.39
C ASN A 118 -11.99 -23.70 1.48
N GLN A 119 -10.73 -23.59 1.90
CA GLN A 119 -9.69 -22.90 1.13
C GLN A 119 -9.09 -23.80 0.06
N LEU A 120 -8.82 -23.22 -1.11
CA LEU A 120 -8.02 -23.86 -2.16
C LEU A 120 -6.55 -23.87 -1.77
N THR A 121 -5.92 -25.03 -1.94
CA THR A 121 -4.46 -25.13 -1.87
C THR A 121 -3.82 -24.44 -3.07
N LYS A 122 -2.56 -24.02 -2.93
CA LYS A 122 -1.76 -23.48 -4.05
C LYS A 122 -1.72 -24.45 -5.24
N ARG A 123 -1.68 -25.76 -4.98
CA ARG A 123 -1.68 -26.81 -6.02
C ARG A 123 -3.00 -26.86 -6.80
N GLU A 124 -4.14 -26.91 -6.10
CA GLU A 124 -5.45 -26.91 -6.74
C GLU A 124 -5.66 -25.62 -7.54
N TYR A 125 -5.23 -24.49 -7.01
CA TYR A 125 -5.30 -23.22 -7.72
C TYR A 125 -4.46 -23.21 -9.00
N ALA A 126 -3.25 -23.77 -8.99
CA ALA A 126 -2.43 -23.91 -10.18
C ALA A 126 -3.10 -24.79 -11.25
N GLN A 127 -3.72 -25.90 -10.85
CA GLN A 127 -4.49 -26.76 -11.75
C GLN A 127 -5.67 -26.00 -12.38
N ILE A 128 -6.40 -25.22 -11.57
CA ILE A 128 -7.51 -24.40 -12.06
C ILE A 128 -7.00 -23.32 -13.03
N ARG A 129 -5.92 -22.62 -12.68
CA ARG A 129 -5.31 -21.56 -13.51
C ARG A 129 -4.89 -22.08 -14.89
N ALA A 130 -4.38 -23.30 -14.97
CA ALA A 130 -3.94 -23.91 -16.22
C ALA A 130 -5.09 -24.09 -17.23
N VAL A 131 -6.33 -24.26 -16.77
CA VAL A 131 -7.48 -24.56 -17.64
C VAL A 131 -8.39 -23.36 -17.88
N LEU A 132 -8.14 -22.19 -17.27
CA LEU A 132 -9.04 -21.03 -17.38
C LEU A 132 -9.21 -20.57 -18.82
N LYS A 133 -8.10 -20.50 -19.57
CA LYS A 133 -8.12 -20.02 -20.95
C LYS A 133 -8.90 -20.96 -21.86
N ASP A 134 -8.65 -22.27 -21.76
CA ASP A 134 -9.39 -23.30 -22.47
C ASP A 134 -10.90 -23.29 -22.15
N ILE A 135 -11.28 -22.91 -20.93
CA ILE A 135 -12.69 -22.74 -20.56
C ILE A 135 -13.29 -21.53 -21.28
N GLU A 136 -12.60 -20.38 -21.27
CA GLU A 136 -13.07 -19.18 -21.97
C GLU A 136 -13.18 -19.39 -23.48
N ASP A 137 -12.19 -20.04 -24.08
CA ASP A 137 -12.17 -20.27 -25.52
C ASP A 137 -13.30 -21.21 -25.94
N ALA A 138 -13.55 -22.26 -25.15
CA ALA A 138 -14.72 -23.10 -25.36
C ALA A 138 -16.02 -22.29 -25.20
N GLU A 139 -16.15 -21.47 -24.16
CA GLU A 139 -17.34 -20.61 -23.97
C GLU A 139 -17.61 -19.73 -25.20
N MET A 140 -16.57 -19.14 -25.79
CA MET A 140 -16.69 -18.35 -27.02
C MET A 140 -17.15 -19.19 -28.22
N GLU A 141 -16.63 -20.41 -28.40
CA GLU A 141 -17.07 -21.31 -29.48
C GLU A 141 -18.57 -21.66 -29.37
N TRP A 142 -19.08 -21.83 -28.15
CA TRP A 142 -20.50 -22.09 -27.91
C TRP A 142 -21.39 -20.86 -28.19
N GLU A 143 -20.89 -19.66 -27.91
CA GLU A 143 -21.63 -18.42 -28.20
C GLU A 143 -21.70 -18.13 -29.70
N VAL A 144 -20.67 -18.50 -30.46
CA VAL A 144 -20.63 -18.33 -31.93
C VAL A 144 -21.42 -19.42 -32.66
N GLY A 145 -21.46 -20.65 -32.14
CA GLY A 145 -22.23 -21.77 -32.71
C GLY A 145 -23.73 -21.76 -32.36
N GLY A 146 -24.17 -20.86 -31.49
CA GLY A 146 -25.55 -20.73 -31.01
C GLY A 146 -26.44 -19.82 -31.86
N VAL A 147 -26.41 -19.96 -33.19
CA VAL A 147 -27.51 -19.50 -34.06
C VAL A 147 -28.41 -20.70 -34.34
N ALA A 148 -29.33 -20.96 -33.43
CA ALA A 148 -30.56 -21.74 -33.64
C ALA A 148 -31.56 -21.46 -32.50
#